data_AF-T1H2V9-F1
#
_entry.id   AF-T1H2V9-F1
#
_cell.length_a   1.000
_cell.length_b   1.000
_cell.length_c   1.000
_cell.angle_alpha   90.00
_cell.angle_beta   90.00
_cell.angle_gamma   90.00
#
_symmetry.space_group_name_H-M   'P 1'
#
loop_
_entity.id
_entity.type
_entity.pdbx_description
1 polymer ?
#
loop_
_entity_poly.entity_id
_entity_poly.type
_entity_poly.pdbx_seq_one_letter_code
_entity_poly.pdbx_strand_id
1 'polypeptide(L)'
;MNHQNFTDSPKPFPPWKGIRSAKKDGSKCTKCYGSKPDDPTEGSEDCLFLNVYTPPLKRISKHGLPVIVWIHGGSWLGGSNDHKIYGPDFLLN
;
A
#
# COMPACT_ATOMS: atom_id res chain seq x y z
N MET A 1 -15.68 3.84 -15.44
CA MET A 1 -14.98 3.14 -14.34
C MET A 1 -16.06 2.38 -13.58
N ASN A 2 -15.85 1.10 -13.28
CA ASN A 2 -16.80 0.36 -12.45
C ASN A 2 -16.57 0.80 -11.00
N HIS A 3 -17.32 1.81 -10.56
CA HIS A 3 -17.28 2.22 -9.16
C HIS A 3 -17.88 1.08 -8.34
N GLN A 4 -17.06 0.53 -7.46
CA GLN A 4 -17.49 -0.46 -6.48
C GLN A 4 -18.25 0.29 -5.37
N ASN A 5 -19.38 -0.26 -4.90
CA ASN A 5 -20.14 0.38 -3.84
C ASN A 5 -19.37 0.31 -2.51
N PHE A 6 -19.52 1.31 -1.66
CA PHE A 6 -18.83 1.36 -0.35
C PHE A 6 -19.18 0.21 0.60
N THR A 7 -20.32 -0.45 0.39
CA THR A 7 -20.75 -1.62 1.17
C THR A 7 -20.18 -2.93 0.66
N ASP A 8 -19.57 -2.94 -0.53
CA ASP A 8 -19.03 -4.15 -1.12
C ASP A 8 -17.61 -4.41 -0.58
N SER A 9 -17.32 -5.68 -0.27
CA SER A 9 -15.94 -6.09 0.05
C SER A 9 -15.02 -5.94 -1.18
N PRO A 10 -13.73 -5.61 -1.00
CA PRO A 10 -12.81 -5.44 -2.11
C PRO A 10 -12.75 -6.72 -2.96
N LYS A 11 -12.78 -6.54 -4.28
CA LYS A 11 -12.62 -7.66 -5.23
C LYS A 11 -11.14 -7.89 -5.52
N PRO A 12 -10.72 -9.14 -5.77
CA PRO A 12 -9.36 -9.41 -6.22
C PRO A 12 -9.01 -8.58 -7.46
N PHE A 13 -7.81 -8.03 -7.50
CA PHE A 13 -7.33 -7.29 -8.66
C PHE A 13 -7.29 -8.23 -9.88
N PRO A 14 -7.81 -7.82 -11.06
CA PRO A 14 -7.86 -8.70 -12.22
C PRO A 14 -6.44 -9.08 -12.69
N PRO A 15 -6.28 -10.26 -13.31
CA PRO A 15 -5.00 -10.62 -13.92
C PRO A 15 -4.62 -9.59 -14.99
N TRP A 16 -3.32 -9.29 -15.11
CA TRP A 16 -2.79 -8.41 -16.16
C TRP A 16 -1.85 -9.17 -17.08
N LYS A 17 -1.65 -8.64 -18.30
CA LYS A 17 -0.67 -9.16 -19.25
C LYS A 17 0.63 -8.38 -19.16
N GLY A 18 1.76 -9.06 -19.32
CA GLY A 18 3.09 -8.44 -19.30
C GLY A 18 3.57 -8.02 -17.91
N ILE A 19 4.55 -7.11 -17.88
CA ILE A 19 5.19 -6.64 -16.65
C ILE A 19 4.54 -5.33 -16.20
N ARG A 20 4.08 -5.28 -14.95
CA ARG A 20 3.63 -4.04 -14.31
C ARG A 20 4.77 -3.45 -13.48
N SER A 21 5.08 -2.18 -13.69
CA SER A 21 6.12 -1.49 -12.92
C SER A 21 5.67 -1.28 -11.47
N ALA A 22 6.51 -1.68 -10.51
CA ALA A 22 6.30 -1.51 -9.07
C ALA A 22 7.51 -0.81 -8.42
N LYS A 23 8.05 0.22 -9.09
CA LYS A 23 9.24 0.97 -8.64
C LYS A 23 8.93 2.22 -7.81
N LYS A 24 7.64 2.53 -7.65
CA LYS A 24 7.14 3.70 -6.91
C LYS A 24 5.99 3.23 -6.03
N ASP A 25 5.81 3.90 -4.91
CA ASP A 25 4.64 3.67 -4.05
C ASP A 25 3.35 3.90 -4.84
N GLY A 26 2.33 3.09 -4.54
CA GLY A 26 0.97 3.34 -4.98
C GLY A 26 0.36 4.58 -4.30
N SER A 27 -0.80 5.01 -4.80
CA SER A 27 -1.53 6.12 -4.20
C SER A 27 -1.97 5.81 -2.77
N LYS A 28 -1.92 6.82 -1.90
CA LYS A 28 -2.49 6.74 -0.54
C LYS A 28 -4.01 6.79 -0.61
N CYS A 29 -4.68 6.10 0.29
CA CYS A 29 -6.13 6.22 0.41
C CYS A 29 -6.53 7.63 0.79
N THR A 30 -7.69 8.03 0.28
CA THR A 30 -8.30 9.32 0.59
C THR A 30 -8.36 9.56 2.09
N LYS A 31 -7.84 10.71 2.52
CA LYS A 31 -7.97 11.18 3.91
C LYS A 31 -8.83 12.44 3.92
N CYS A 32 -9.82 12.46 4.79
CA CYS A 32 -10.54 13.67 5.14
C CYS A 32 -9.89 14.29 6.36
N TYR A 33 -9.27 15.46 6.20
CA TYR A 33 -8.75 16.24 7.33
C TYR A 33 -9.86 16.87 8.18
N GLY A 34 -11.11 16.85 7.69
CA GLY A 34 -12.35 16.78 8.49
C GLY A 34 -12.64 17.92 9.45
N SER A 35 -11.82 18.96 9.53
CA SER A 35 -12.03 20.10 10.43
C SER A 35 -12.83 21.23 9.75
N LYS A 36 -12.72 21.39 8.43
CA LYS A 36 -13.44 22.42 7.66
C LYS A 36 -14.01 21.88 6.34
N PRO A 37 -15.11 22.47 5.83
CA PRO A 37 -15.71 22.09 4.53
C PRO A 37 -14.75 22.23 3.34
N ASP A 38 -13.80 23.15 3.42
CA ASP A 38 -12.83 23.44 2.35
C ASP A 38 -11.48 22.76 2.57
N ASP A 39 -11.36 21.86 3.56
CA ASP A 39 -10.11 21.15 3.79
C ASP A 39 -9.80 20.27 2.56
N PRO A 40 -8.61 20.40 1.96
CA PRO A 40 -8.28 19.69 0.74
C PRO A 40 -8.26 18.18 1.01
N THR A 41 -9.03 17.45 0.21
CA THR A 41 -8.98 15.99 0.16
C THR A 41 -7.67 15.56 -0.49
N GLU A 42 -6.83 14.84 0.24
CA GLU A 42 -5.60 14.24 -0.30
C GLU A 42 -5.77 12.74 -0.49
N GLY A 43 -5.16 12.20 -1.55
CA GLY A 43 -5.14 10.76 -1.84
C GLY A 43 -5.97 10.38 -3.07
N SER A 44 -6.32 9.09 -3.15
CA SER A 44 -7.07 8.48 -4.25
C SER A 44 -8.00 7.39 -3.72
N GLU A 45 -9.13 7.15 -4.38
CA GLU A 45 -9.96 5.95 -4.14
C GLU A 45 -9.32 4.69 -4.72
N ASP A 46 -8.57 4.80 -5.80
CA ASP A 46 -7.66 3.75 -6.26
C ASP A 46 -6.41 3.78 -5.38
N CYS A 47 -6.47 3.10 -4.23
CA CYS A 47 -5.43 3.12 -3.20
C CYS A 47 -5.07 1.74 -2.61
N LEU A 48 -5.67 0.66 -3.10
CA LEU A 48 -5.41 -0.70 -2.60
C LEU A 48 -4.10 -1.26 -3.16
N PHE A 49 -2.99 -0.68 -2.70
CA PHE A 49 -1.62 -1.07 -3.04
C PHE A 49 -0.86 -1.50 -1.79
N LEU A 50 0.14 -2.36 -1.99
CA LEU A 50 1.08 -2.74 -0.94
C LEU A 50 2.51 -2.63 -1.48
N ASN A 51 3.46 -2.54 -0.55
CA ASN A 51 4.89 -2.57 -0.86
C ASN A 51 5.48 -3.91 -0.40
N VAL A 52 6.38 -4.47 -1.19
CA VAL A 52 7.13 -5.69 -0.83
C VAL A 52 8.61 -5.36 -0.86
N TYR A 53 9.30 -5.70 0.22
CA TYR A 53 10.73 -5.53 0.36
C TYR A 53 11.37 -6.86 0.74
N THR A 54 12.57 -7.11 0.24
CA THR A 54 13.31 -8.35 0.45
C THR A 54 14.80 -8.04 0.37
N PRO A 55 15.68 -8.78 1.09
CA PRO A 55 17.09 -8.77 0.75
C PRO A 55 17.28 -9.24 -0.70
N PRO A 56 18.46 -9.02 -1.31
CA PRO A 56 18.75 -9.50 -2.65
C PRO A 56 18.35 -10.96 -2.83
N LEU A 57 17.57 -11.27 -3.86
CA LEU A 57 16.97 -12.60 -4.06
C LEU A 57 18.00 -13.74 -4.06
N LYS A 58 19.24 -13.45 -4.46
CA LYS A 58 20.38 -14.37 -4.42
C LYS A 58 20.74 -14.86 -3.00
N ARG A 59 20.33 -14.13 -1.95
CA ARG A 59 20.56 -14.46 -0.54
C ARG A 59 19.43 -15.29 0.06
N ILE A 60 18.34 -15.54 -0.68
CA ILE A 60 17.19 -16.29 -0.19
C ILE A 60 17.46 -17.79 -0.33
N SER A 61 17.33 -18.52 0.77
CA SER A 61 17.46 -19.98 0.77
C SER A 61 16.30 -20.65 0.03
N LYS A 62 16.44 -21.93 -0.34
CA LYS A 62 15.33 -22.72 -0.91
C LYS A 62 14.11 -22.85 0.02
N HIS A 63 14.31 -22.64 1.32
CA HIS A 63 13.24 -22.69 2.32
C HIS A 63 12.51 -21.35 2.49
N GLY A 64 12.89 -20.32 1.72
CA GLY A 64 12.32 -18.98 1.83
C GLY A 64 12.86 -18.18 3.00
N LEU A 65 12.17 -17.09 3.32
CA LEU A 65 12.40 -16.23 4.48
C LEU A 65 11.08 -16.07 5.27
N PRO A 66 11.14 -15.81 6.59
CA PRO A 66 9.99 -15.34 7.33
C PRO A 66 9.38 -14.09 6.70
N VAL A 67 8.05 -13.99 6.70
CA VAL A 67 7.32 -12.83 6.18
C VAL A 67 6.81 -11.99 7.34
N ILE A 68 7.18 -10.70 7.35
CA ILE A 68 6.64 -9.71 8.28
C ILE A 68 5.63 -8.87 7.50
N VAL A 69 4.40 -8.77 8.02
CA VAL A 69 3.35 -7.92 7.45
C VAL A 69 3.11 -6.75 8.40
N TRP A 70 3.36 -5.53 7.91
CA TRP A 70 3.12 -4.30 8.67
C TRP A 70 1.79 -3.67 8.26
N ILE A 71 0.98 -3.30 9.25
CA ILE A 71 -0.29 -2.59 9.07
C ILE A 71 -0.11 -1.24 9.77
N HIS A 72 -0.22 -0.16 9.01
CA HIS A 72 -0.02 1.18 9.56
C HIS A 72 -1.12 1.55 10.57
N GLY A 73 -0.77 2.39 11.55
CA GLY A 73 -1.74 3.00 12.45
C GLY A 73 -2.52 4.15 11.80
N GLY A 74 -3.15 4.99 12.61
CA GLY A 74 -3.89 6.17 12.15
C GLY A 74 -5.42 6.10 12.35
N SER A 75 -5.87 5.29 13.31
CA SER A 75 -7.25 5.27 13.82
C SER A 75 -8.33 5.12 12.75
N TRP A 76 -8.04 4.40 11.66
CA TRP A 76 -8.94 4.22 10.50
C TRP A 76 -9.25 5.50 9.71
N LEU A 77 -8.70 6.65 10.10
CA LEU A 77 -8.91 7.94 9.47
C LEU A 77 -7.73 8.36 8.58
N GLY A 78 -6.57 7.75 8.80
CA GLY A 78 -5.37 8.03 8.03
C GLY A 78 -4.28 6.99 8.19
N GLY A 79 -3.12 7.33 7.64
CA GLY A 79 -1.99 6.42 7.45
C GLY A 79 -1.83 5.96 5.99
N SER A 80 -0.72 5.29 5.71
CA SER A 80 -0.39 4.70 4.41
C SER A 80 0.87 3.83 4.55
N ASN A 81 1.23 3.10 3.49
CA ASN A 81 2.48 2.33 3.37
C ASN A 81 3.68 3.20 2.89
N ASP A 82 3.76 4.47 3.30
CA ASP A 82 4.77 5.41 2.79
C ASP A 82 6.20 4.93 3.10
N HIS A 83 6.99 4.63 2.07
CA HIS A 83 8.34 4.09 2.26
C HIS A 83 9.29 5.06 2.98
N LYS A 84 9.01 6.37 2.97
CA LYS A 84 9.86 7.34 3.69
C LYS A 84 9.65 7.27 5.21
N ILE A 85 8.51 6.74 5.65
CA ILE A 85 8.15 6.60 7.06
C ILE A 85 8.37 5.17 7.54
N TYR A 86 7.93 4.19 6.74
CA TYR A 86 7.94 2.76 7.09
C TYR A 86 8.88 1.95 6.18
N GLY A 87 9.94 2.58 5.69
CA GLY A 87 10.93 1.94 4.82
C GLY A 87 11.59 0.72 5.48
N PRO A 88 12.06 -0.23 4.68
CA PRO A 88 12.58 -1.50 5.19
C PRO A 88 14.04 -1.41 5.65
N ASP A 89 14.67 -0.24 5.59
CA ASP A 89 16.12 -0.03 5.70
C ASP A 89 16.72 -0.67 6.96
N PHE A 90 16.02 -0.57 8.09
CA PHE A 90 16.47 -1.19 9.35
C PHE A 90 16.27 -2.71 9.40
N LEU A 91 15.32 -3.25 8.64
CA LEU A 91 15.02 -4.69 8.61
C LEU A 91 15.89 -5.47 7.61
N LEU A 92 16.38 -4.79 6.57
CA LEU A 92 17.02 -5.42 5.41
C LEU A 92 18.52 -5.13 5.26
N ASN A 93 19.12 -4.49 6.26
CA ASN A 93 20.54 -4.10 6.27
C ASN A 93 21.49 -5.27 5.94
#